data_AF-A0A164XTV7-F1
#
_entry.id   AF-A0A164XTV7-F1
#
_cell.length_a   1.000
_cell.length_b   1.000
_cell.length_c   1.000
_cell.angle_alpha   90.00
_cell.angle_beta   90.00
_cell.angle_gamma   90.00
#
_symmetry.space_group_name_H-M   'P 1'
#
loop_
_entity.id
_entity.type
_entity.pdbx_description
1 polymer ?
#
loop_
_entity_poly.entity_id
_entity_poly.type
_entity_poly.pdbx_seq_one_letter_code
_entity_poly.pdbx_strand_id
1 'polypeptide(L)'
;MEQQTHAPPEVRNVVNFLRSSSSGMKTRVGVLNGKRVDYFKGKGAVKALTSPAYAKLKNVPKVANETEAQTLIQSIIPYAFFLLVDRGEPSGGANSPRHIQIIQQQQFVMDGYFAWFYEGSQIMTYIGGAAMVAVMLAGVMFPLWPPIMRLGTWYLSIAVLGLIGLFFAIAIVRLIFYIITVIATPPGIWIFPKLFADVGFVESFIPLYEWDYPKKKSKRKEKEGGEKDKSKADRKSKKSKETANGITAPVPPTVSAGAGPRSATVEEVEE
;
A
#
# COMPACT_ATOMS: atom_id res chain seq x y z
N MET A 1 16.96 -28.06 5.75
CA MET A 1 17.65 -26.75 5.70
C MET A 1 19.04 -26.86 5.10
N GLU A 2 19.83 -27.90 5.41
CA GLU A 2 21.21 -28.08 4.91
C GLU A 2 21.34 -27.96 3.38
N GLN A 3 20.41 -28.50 2.60
CA GLN A 3 20.39 -28.32 1.13
C GLN A 3 20.42 -26.83 0.70
N GLN A 4 19.83 -25.91 1.48
CA GLN A 4 19.87 -24.47 1.23
C GLN A 4 21.24 -23.84 1.57
N THR A 5 22.05 -24.46 2.44
CA THR A 5 23.40 -23.98 2.81
C THR A 5 24.44 -24.26 1.72
N HIS A 6 24.21 -25.27 0.88
CA HIS A 6 25.04 -25.59 -0.29
C HIS A 6 24.70 -24.78 -1.56
N ALA A 7 23.63 -23.98 -1.55
CA ALA A 7 23.24 -23.17 -2.70
C ALA A 7 24.23 -22.04 -3.02
N PRO A 8 24.65 -21.86 -4.30
CA PRO A 8 25.48 -20.74 -4.73
C PRO A 8 24.89 -19.36 -4.38
N PRO A 9 25.72 -18.33 -4.19
CA PRO A 9 25.24 -16.98 -3.86
C PRO A 9 24.33 -16.39 -4.94
N GLU A 10 24.59 -16.69 -6.22
CA GLU A 10 23.74 -16.26 -7.34
C GLU A 10 22.33 -16.85 -7.26
N VAL A 11 22.23 -18.16 -7.02
CA VAL A 11 20.95 -18.87 -6.80
C VAL A 11 20.20 -18.24 -5.62
N ARG A 12 20.89 -17.94 -4.51
CA ARG A 12 20.28 -17.24 -3.36
C ARG A 12 19.79 -15.85 -3.71
N ASN A 13 20.49 -15.10 -4.57
CA ASN A 13 20.05 -13.77 -5.00
C ASN A 13 18.77 -13.86 -5.84
N VAL A 14 18.66 -14.85 -6.74
CA VAL A 14 17.42 -15.13 -7.47
C VAL A 14 16.28 -15.49 -6.52
N VAL A 15 16.51 -16.40 -5.57
CA VAL A 15 15.51 -16.82 -4.58
C VAL A 15 15.06 -15.66 -3.69
N ASN A 16 15.98 -14.81 -3.22
CA ASN A 16 15.66 -13.61 -2.45
C ASN A 16 14.81 -12.62 -3.26
N PHE A 17 15.13 -12.40 -4.53
CA PHE A 17 14.28 -11.60 -5.42
C PHE A 17 12.88 -12.22 -5.56
N LEU A 18 12.78 -13.52 -5.80
CA LEU A 18 11.50 -14.23 -5.96
C LEU A 18 10.64 -14.22 -4.68
N ARG A 19 11.22 -14.31 -3.47
CA ARG A 19 10.47 -14.15 -2.21
C ARG A 19 10.13 -12.67 -1.91
N SER A 20 10.85 -11.71 -2.49
CA SER A 20 10.59 -10.27 -2.31
C SER A 20 9.34 -9.77 -3.06
N SER A 21 8.73 -8.70 -2.54
CA SER A 21 7.62 -7.99 -3.19
C SER A 21 7.97 -7.49 -4.61
N SER A 22 9.24 -7.17 -4.85
CA SER A 22 9.78 -6.70 -6.14
C SER A 22 9.62 -7.70 -7.29
N SER A 23 9.34 -8.97 -7.00
CA SER A 23 9.03 -10.00 -8.00
C SER A 23 7.68 -9.80 -8.70
N GLY A 24 6.74 -9.06 -8.07
CA GLY A 24 5.36 -8.93 -8.53
C GLY A 24 4.55 -10.23 -8.50
N MET A 25 5.05 -11.29 -7.85
CA MET A 25 4.38 -12.59 -7.82
C MET A 25 3.15 -12.61 -6.90
N LYS A 26 2.13 -13.40 -7.31
CA LYS A 26 0.93 -13.65 -6.51
C LYS A 26 1.13 -14.87 -5.60
N THR A 27 1.73 -14.66 -4.44
CA THR A 27 1.77 -15.63 -3.34
C THR A 27 0.37 -15.85 -2.74
N ARG A 28 0.12 -17.04 -2.17
CA ARG A 28 -1.11 -17.47 -1.51
C ARG A 28 -0.76 -18.29 -0.26
N VAL A 29 -1.63 -18.32 0.73
CA VAL A 29 -1.45 -19.17 1.92
C VAL A 29 -2.21 -20.48 1.75
N GLY A 30 -1.57 -21.60 2.05
CA GLY A 30 -2.18 -22.93 2.17
C GLY A 30 -1.82 -23.61 3.49
N VAL A 31 -2.30 -24.83 3.68
CA VAL A 31 -2.03 -25.69 4.84
C VAL A 31 -1.26 -26.92 4.39
N LEU A 32 -0.06 -27.09 4.92
CA LEU A 32 0.77 -28.29 4.74
C LEU A 32 1.01 -28.89 6.13
N ASN A 33 0.54 -30.11 6.36
CA ASN A 33 0.66 -30.83 7.64
C ASN A 33 0.25 -29.97 8.85
N GLY A 34 -0.90 -29.30 8.76
CA GLY A 34 -1.43 -28.36 9.77
C GLY A 34 -0.74 -26.98 9.82
N LYS A 35 0.48 -26.83 9.29
CA LYS A 35 1.19 -25.55 9.25
C LYS A 35 0.73 -24.69 8.07
N ARG A 36 0.56 -23.38 8.30
CA ARG A 36 0.37 -22.41 7.21
C ARG A 36 1.68 -22.19 6.44
N VAL A 37 1.63 -22.31 5.12
CA VAL A 37 2.78 -22.16 4.22
C VAL A 37 2.39 -21.31 3.01
N ASP A 38 3.27 -20.39 2.63
CA ASP A 38 3.15 -19.57 1.43
C ASP A 38 3.42 -20.41 0.17
N TYR A 39 2.62 -20.25 -0.89
CA TYR A 39 2.82 -20.90 -2.18
C TYR A 39 2.55 -19.97 -3.36
N PHE A 40 3.16 -20.27 -4.50
CA PHE A 40 3.02 -19.54 -5.76
C PHE A 40 2.76 -20.52 -6.92
N LYS A 41 2.51 -20.00 -8.13
CA LYS A 41 2.36 -20.80 -9.36
C LYS A 41 3.61 -20.62 -10.24
N GLY A 42 4.12 -21.69 -10.85
CA GLY A 42 5.39 -21.68 -11.60
C GLY A 42 5.48 -20.58 -12.67
N LYS A 43 4.40 -20.38 -13.44
CA LYS A 43 4.24 -19.32 -14.45
C LYS A 43 4.39 -17.90 -13.89
N GLY A 44 4.16 -17.71 -12.58
CA GLY A 44 4.44 -16.47 -11.87
C GLY A 44 5.95 -16.21 -11.70
N ALA A 45 6.73 -17.25 -11.36
CA ALA A 45 8.19 -17.14 -11.22
C ALA A 45 8.88 -16.92 -12.57
N VAL A 46 8.44 -17.63 -13.61
CA VAL A 46 8.91 -17.41 -14.98
C VAL A 46 8.67 -15.96 -15.43
N LYS A 47 7.48 -15.40 -15.14
CA LYS A 47 7.17 -13.98 -15.40
C LYS A 47 7.97 -13.00 -14.53
N ALA A 48 8.36 -13.39 -13.31
CA ALA A 48 9.21 -12.57 -12.44
C ALA A 48 10.66 -12.52 -12.94
N LEU A 49 11.23 -13.63 -13.40
CA LEU A 49 12.59 -13.68 -13.97
C LEU A 49 12.71 -12.92 -15.29
N THR A 50 11.65 -12.94 -16.11
CA THR A 50 11.56 -12.15 -17.35
C THR A 50 11.15 -10.69 -17.13
N SER A 51 11.09 -10.22 -15.88
CA SER A 51 10.69 -8.84 -15.55
C SER A 51 11.83 -7.82 -15.62
N PRO A 52 11.55 -6.55 -15.91
CA PRO A 52 12.55 -5.47 -15.85
C PRO A 52 13.00 -5.13 -14.41
N ALA A 53 12.44 -5.79 -13.39
CA ALA A 53 12.96 -5.73 -12.02
C ALA A 53 14.11 -6.73 -11.83
N TYR A 54 13.99 -7.94 -12.38
CA TYR A 54 15.07 -8.94 -12.37
C TYR A 54 16.29 -8.46 -13.16
N ALA A 55 16.08 -7.87 -14.33
CA ALA A 55 17.15 -7.34 -15.19
C ALA A 55 18.00 -6.20 -14.56
N LYS A 56 17.58 -5.64 -13.43
CA LYS A 56 18.33 -4.61 -12.66
C LYS A 56 19.18 -5.18 -11.54
N LEU A 57 19.05 -6.46 -11.23
CA LEU A 57 19.83 -7.13 -10.18
C LEU A 57 21.28 -7.30 -10.60
N LYS A 58 22.16 -7.34 -9.60
CA LYS A 58 23.58 -7.72 -9.74
C LYS A 58 23.77 -9.11 -9.14
N ASN A 59 24.77 -9.85 -9.61
CA ASN A 59 25.13 -11.17 -9.11
C ASN A 59 23.96 -12.18 -9.17
N VAL A 60 23.25 -12.19 -10.31
CA VAL A 60 22.26 -13.21 -10.70
C VAL A 60 22.53 -13.64 -12.14
N PRO A 61 22.19 -14.88 -12.55
CA PRO A 61 22.34 -15.30 -13.94
C PRO A 61 21.39 -14.53 -14.85
N LYS A 62 21.86 -14.09 -16.01
CA LYS A 62 21.03 -13.38 -16.99
C LYS A 62 20.01 -14.35 -17.60
N VAL A 63 18.79 -13.86 -17.78
CA VAL A 63 17.67 -14.57 -18.40
C VAL A 63 17.11 -13.65 -19.48
N ALA A 64 17.21 -14.06 -20.74
CA ALA A 64 16.63 -13.40 -21.89
C ALA A 64 15.34 -14.11 -22.36
N ASN A 65 15.33 -15.44 -22.32
CA ASN A 65 14.24 -16.26 -22.86
C ASN A 65 13.39 -16.97 -21.79
N GLU A 66 12.15 -17.30 -22.14
CA GLU A 66 11.25 -18.04 -21.23
C GLU A 66 11.77 -19.45 -20.92
N THR A 67 12.49 -20.08 -21.85
CA THR A 67 13.15 -21.39 -21.67
C THR A 67 14.30 -21.32 -20.67
N GLU A 68 15.14 -20.28 -20.74
CA GLU A 68 16.22 -20.03 -19.77
C GLU A 68 15.67 -19.78 -18.36
N ALA A 69 14.53 -19.09 -18.24
CA ALA A 69 13.85 -18.93 -16.95
C ALA A 69 13.43 -20.29 -16.36
N GLN A 70 12.98 -21.23 -17.19
CA GLN A 70 12.56 -22.57 -16.74
C GLN A 70 13.75 -23.43 -16.31
N THR A 71 14.83 -23.48 -17.10
CA THR A 71 16.04 -24.24 -16.73
C THR A 71 16.71 -23.68 -15.49
N LEU A 72 16.67 -22.35 -15.30
CA LEU A 72 17.13 -21.70 -14.08
C LEU A 72 16.27 -22.08 -12.88
N ILE A 73 14.93 -22.01 -12.96
CA ILE A 73 14.08 -22.43 -11.82
C ILE A 73 14.28 -23.93 -11.52
N GLN A 74 14.46 -24.76 -12.54
CA GLN A 74 14.71 -26.19 -12.37
C GLN A 74 16.04 -26.48 -11.64
N SER A 75 17.10 -25.69 -11.87
CA SER A 75 18.38 -25.84 -11.14
C SER A 75 18.32 -25.36 -9.68
N ILE A 76 17.27 -24.62 -9.30
CA ILE A 76 17.04 -24.18 -7.90
C ILE A 76 16.36 -25.28 -7.05
N ILE A 77 15.55 -26.14 -7.67
CA ILE A 77 14.75 -27.18 -6.98
C ILE A 77 15.59 -28.08 -6.04
N PRO A 78 16.79 -28.59 -6.42
CA PRO A 78 17.60 -29.44 -5.55
C PRO A 78 18.04 -28.83 -4.21
N TYR A 79 18.00 -27.50 -4.08
CA TYR A 79 18.34 -26.80 -2.84
C TYR A 79 17.15 -26.64 -1.89
N ALA A 80 15.95 -27.07 -2.28
CA ALA A 80 14.72 -27.06 -1.46
C ALA A 80 14.36 -25.68 -0.84
N PHE A 81 14.56 -24.59 -1.58
CA PHE A 81 14.01 -23.26 -1.23
C PHE A 81 12.49 -23.19 -1.40
N PHE A 82 11.99 -23.90 -2.40
CA PHE A 82 10.58 -24.16 -2.65
C PHE A 82 10.44 -25.59 -3.20
N LEU A 83 9.28 -26.22 -3.01
CA LEU A 83 9.00 -27.57 -3.51
C LEU A 83 7.69 -27.57 -4.31
N LEU A 84 7.64 -28.36 -5.38
CA LEU A 84 6.43 -28.66 -6.15
C LEU A 84 5.39 -29.31 -5.24
N VAL A 85 4.16 -28.80 -5.29
CA VAL A 85 3.04 -29.25 -4.46
C VAL A 85 1.76 -29.35 -5.27
N ASP A 86 0.89 -30.27 -4.88
CA ASP A 86 -0.51 -30.27 -5.33
C ASP A 86 -1.37 -29.38 -4.41
N ARG A 87 -2.47 -28.85 -4.95
CA ARG A 87 -3.32 -27.83 -4.33
C ARG A 87 -4.77 -28.29 -4.32
N GLY A 88 -5.09 -29.11 -3.32
CA GLY A 88 -6.40 -29.71 -3.11
C GLY A 88 -7.48 -28.76 -2.58
N GLU A 89 -8.36 -29.33 -1.76
CA GLU A 89 -9.57 -28.68 -1.27
C GLU A 89 -9.28 -27.58 -0.23
N PRO A 90 -10.21 -26.61 -0.03
CA PRO A 90 -10.14 -25.68 1.09
C PRO A 90 -10.11 -26.42 2.43
N SER A 91 -9.38 -25.91 3.42
CA SER A 91 -9.33 -26.49 4.78
C SER A 91 -10.61 -26.22 5.61
N GLY A 92 -11.75 -25.96 4.95
CA GLY A 92 -12.98 -25.42 5.52
C GLY A 92 -13.80 -24.68 4.45
N GLY A 93 -14.35 -23.51 4.79
CA GLY A 93 -15.13 -22.70 3.84
C GLY A 93 -14.33 -22.18 2.63
N ALA A 94 -15.02 -21.62 1.63
CA ALA A 94 -14.44 -21.23 0.34
C ALA A 94 -13.24 -20.24 0.39
N ASN A 95 -13.20 -19.38 1.41
CA ASN A 95 -12.09 -18.43 1.65
C ASN A 95 -10.98 -18.98 2.58
N SER A 96 -11.08 -20.23 3.02
CA SER A 96 -10.03 -20.85 3.86
C SER A 96 -8.76 -21.17 3.04
N PRO A 97 -7.58 -21.20 3.69
CA PRO A 97 -6.37 -21.73 3.06
C PRO A 97 -6.59 -23.17 2.58
N ARG A 98 -6.10 -23.49 1.38
CA ARG A 98 -6.24 -24.83 0.79
C ARG A 98 -5.25 -25.82 1.38
N HIS A 99 -5.64 -27.09 1.47
CA HIS A 99 -4.71 -28.17 1.74
C HIS A 99 -3.70 -28.33 0.59
N ILE A 100 -2.45 -28.55 0.97
CA ILE A 100 -1.30 -28.63 0.08
C ILE A 100 -0.48 -29.86 0.47
N GLN A 101 -0.07 -30.64 -0.53
CA GLN A 101 0.73 -31.86 -0.35
C GLN A 101 1.98 -31.80 -1.23
N ILE A 102 3.12 -32.23 -0.69
CA ILE A 102 4.39 -32.28 -1.43
C ILE A 102 4.37 -33.48 -2.40
N ILE A 103 4.59 -33.20 -3.68
CA ILE A 103 4.77 -34.23 -4.70
C ILE A 103 6.19 -34.79 -4.57
N GLN A 104 6.34 -36.11 -4.45
CA GLN A 104 7.66 -36.73 -4.25
C GLN A 104 8.58 -36.54 -5.47
N GLN A 105 8.05 -36.63 -6.68
CA GLN A 105 8.78 -36.36 -7.92
C GLN A 105 8.89 -34.84 -8.17
N GLN A 106 9.91 -34.23 -7.57
CA GLN A 106 10.22 -32.81 -7.72
C GLN A 106 10.75 -32.49 -9.13
N GLN A 107 9.99 -31.71 -9.89
CA GLN A 107 10.35 -31.21 -11.22
C GLN A 107 9.72 -29.84 -11.48
N PHE A 108 10.26 -29.05 -12.40
CA PHE A 108 9.66 -27.76 -12.74
C PHE A 108 8.47 -27.93 -13.69
N VAL A 109 7.31 -27.39 -13.32
CA VAL A 109 6.08 -27.39 -14.13
C VAL A 109 5.50 -25.98 -14.13
N MET A 110 5.34 -25.35 -15.30
CA MET A 110 4.83 -23.97 -15.40
C MET A 110 3.45 -23.78 -14.76
N ASP A 111 2.54 -24.74 -14.97
CA ASP A 111 1.20 -24.67 -14.42
C ASP A 111 1.04 -25.26 -13.01
N GLY A 112 2.12 -25.85 -12.47
CA GLY A 112 2.19 -26.38 -11.10
C GLY A 112 2.29 -25.30 -10.02
N TYR A 113 2.02 -25.70 -8.79
CA TYR A 113 2.16 -24.87 -7.60
C TYR A 113 3.44 -25.22 -6.83
N PHE A 114 4.05 -24.23 -6.20
CA PHE A 114 5.30 -24.38 -5.44
C PHE A 114 5.13 -23.73 -4.07
N ALA A 115 5.36 -24.50 -3.00
CA ALA A 115 5.34 -24.00 -1.63
C ALA A 115 6.73 -23.53 -1.20
N TRP A 116 6.80 -22.40 -0.49
CA TRP A 116 8.04 -21.81 0.03
C TRP A 116 8.49 -22.50 1.32
N PHE A 117 9.79 -22.79 1.40
CA PHE A 117 10.48 -23.29 2.60
C PHE A 117 11.67 -22.38 2.99
N TYR A 118 11.63 -21.12 2.56
CA TYR A 118 12.69 -20.13 2.74
C TYR A 118 12.14 -18.73 2.97
N GLU A 119 12.34 -18.21 4.18
CA GLU A 119 11.78 -16.92 4.67
C GLU A 119 12.63 -15.69 4.32
N GLY A 120 13.65 -15.82 3.48
CA GLY A 120 14.56 -14.71 3.16
C GLY A 120 15.52 -14.37 4.31
N SER A 121 16.09 -13.16 4.27
CA SER A 121 16.99 -12.65 5.31
C SER A 121 16.22 -12.09 6.52
N GLN A 122 16.13 -12.88 7.59
CA GLN A 122 15.52 -12.46 8.86
C GLN A 122 16.38 -11.45 9.66
N ILE A 123 17.56 -11.06 9.15
CA ILE A 123 18.50 -10.16 9.83
C ILE A 123 17.84 -8.84 10.22
N MET A 124 17.03 -8.24 9.35
CA MET A 124 16.32 -6.99 9.68
C MET A 124 15.26 -7.17 10.78
N THR A 125 14.61 -8.33 10.83
CA THR A 125 13.67 -8.69 11.90
C THR A 125 14.39 -8.87 13.23
N TYR A 126 15.55 -9.53 13.24
CA TYR A 126 16.37 -9.70 14.45
C TYR A 126 16.97 -8.37 14.94
N ILE A 127 17.48 -7.53 14.03
CA ILE A 127 17.98 -6.18 14.38
C ILE A 127 16.83 -5.31 14.92
N GLY A 128 15.65 -5.33 14.30
CA GLY A 128 14.48 -4.61 14.79
C GLY A 128 14.02 -5.08 16.17
N GLY A 129 13.98 -6.40 16.40
CA GLY A 129 13.68 -6.98 17.70
C GLY A 129 14.71 -6.62 18.78
N ALA A 130 16.00 -6.72 18.46
CA ALA A 130 17.08 -6.33 19.36
C ALA A 130 17.06 -4.82 19.68
N ALA A 131 16.77 -3.97 18.70
CA ALA A 131 16.61 -2.53 18.90
C ALA A 131 15.40 -2.21 19.79
N MET A 132 14.26 -2.88 19.60
CA MET A 132 13.08 -2.74 20.46
C MET A 132 13.39 -3.11 21.92
N VAL A 133 14.08 -4.23 22.13
CA VAL A 133 14.53 -4.66 23.47
C VAL A 133 15.53 -3.66 24.06
N ALA A 134 16.48 -3.16 23.27
CA ALA A 134 17.47 -2.17 23.73
C ALA A 134 16.82 -0.83 24.14
N VAL A 135 15.81 -0.35 23.39
CA VAL A 135 15.04 0.85 23.74
C VAL A 135 14.24 0.64 25.04
N MET A 136 13.58 -0.51 25.18
CA MET A 136 12.86 -0.85 26.42
C MET A 136 13.80 -0.94 27.62
N LEU A 137 14.95 -1.60 27.47
CA LEU A 137 15.98 -1.72 28.51
C LEU A 137 16.54 -0.35 28.90
N ALA A 138 16.86 0.50 27.92
CA ALA A 138 17.35 1.86 28.17
C ALA A 138 16.35 2.69 28.99
N GLY A 139 15.05 2.58 28.68
CA GLY A 139 13.97 3.24 29.44
C GLY A 139 13.84 2.71 30.87
N VAL A 140 13.84 1.40 31.07
CA VAL A 140 13.80 0.78 32.42
C VAL A 140 15.05 1.13 33.23
N MET A 141 16.21 1.24 32.58
CA MET A 141 17.48 1.64 33.22
C MET A 141 17.64 3.16 33.46
N PHE A 142 16.63 3.99 33.17
CA PHE A 142 16.68 5.45 33.41
C PHE A 142 17.18 5.86 34.82
N PRO A 143 16.85 5.15 35.92
CA PRO A 143 17.42 5.45 37.24
C PRO A 143 18.95 5.33 37.33
N LEU A 144 19.57 4.48 36.51
CA LEU A 144 21.02 4.28 36.45
C LEU A 144 21.72 5.24 35.48
N TRP A 145 21.00 6.10 34.76
CA TRP A 145 21.62 6.99 33.78
C TRP A 145 22.55 8.02 34.45
N PRO A 146 23.72 8.32 33.86
CA PRO A 146 24.59 9.41 34.30
C PRO A 146 23.81 10.74 34.42
N PRO A 147 24.12 11.61 35.40
CA PRO A 147 23.39 12.87 35.63
C PRO A 147 23.25 13.74 34.37
N ILE A 148 24.28 13.75 33.51
CA ILE A 148 24.31 14.49 32.24
C ILE A 148 23.22 14.00 31.27
N MET A 149 22.97 12.69 31.16
CA MET A 149 21.90 12.17 30.28
C MET A 149 20.51 12.45 30.84
N ARG A 150 20.33 12.41 32.16
CA ARG A 150 19.06 12.80 32.82
C ARG A 150 18.77 14.29 32.62
N LEU A 151 19.79 15.15 32.73
CA LEU A 151 19.68 16.57 32.42
C LEU A 151 19.36 16.82 30.92
N GLY A 152 19.98 16.08 30.00
CA GLY A 152 19.64 16.12 28.58
C GLY A 152 18.18 15.71 28.31
N THR A 153 17.67 14.69 29.00
CA THR A 153 16.26 14.27 28.92
C THR A 153 15.31 15.34 29.44
N TRP A 154 15.69 16.04 30.52
CA TRP A 154 14.91 17.16 31.08
C TRP A 154 14.82 18.34 30.09
N TYR A 155 15.95 18.77 29.50
CA TYR A 155 15.96 19.79 28.46
C TYR A 155 15.16 19.38 27.21
N LEU A 156 15.28 18.12 26.76
CA LEU A 156 14.51 17.60 25.63
C LEU A 156 13.00 17.58 25.92
N SER A 157 12.61 17.18 27.13
CA SER A 157 11.21 17.20 27.58
C SER A 157 10.64 18.63 27.59
N ILE A 158 11.38 19.60 28.12
CA ILE A 158 10.99 21.02 28.11
C ILE A 158 10.94 21.58 26.68
N ALA A 159 11.87 21.22 25.80
CA ALA A 159 11.86 21.65 24.40
C ALA A 159 10.63 21.11 23.64
N VAL A 160 10.29 19.83 23.83
CA VAL A 160 9.09 19.21 23.25
C VAL A 160 7.81 19.82 23.84
N LEU A 161 7.76 20.03 25.16
CA LEU A 161 6.62 20.68 25.82
C LEU A 161 6.44 22.14 25.36
N GLY A 162 7.53 22.87 25.15
CA GLY A 162 7.53 24.22 24.59
C GLY A 162 7.06 24.26 23.13
N LEU A 163 7.47 23.29 22.30
CA LEU A 163 6.98 23.14 20.93
C LEU A 163 5.48 22.84 20.87
N ILE A 164 5.00 21.94 21.75
CA ILE A 164 3.56 21.63 21.91
C ILE A 164 2.80 22.87 22.41
N GLY A 165 3.33 23.60 23.40
CA GLY A 165 2.74 24.84 23.91
C GLY A 165 2.65 25.94 22.85
N LEU A 166 3.69 26.11 22.02
CA LEU A 166 3.69 27.02 20.88
C LEU A 166 2.61 26.63 19.85
N PHE A 167 2.45 25.34 19.56
CA PHE A 167 1.42 24.85 18.64
C PHE A 167 0.00 25.12 19.16
N PHE A 168 -0.25 24.91 20.46
CA PHE A 168 -1.49 25.32 21.11
C PHE A 168 -1.70 26.84 21.09
N ALA A 169 -0.67 27.64 21.35
CA ALA A 169 -0.76 29.10 21.30
C ALA A 169 -1.15 29.60 19.91
N ILE A 170 -0.55 29.05 18.84
CA ILE A 170 -0.91 29.38 17.45
C ILE A 170 -2.36 28.96 17.14
N ALA A 171 -2.81 27.80 17.62
CA ALA A 171 -4.20 27.34 17.45
C ALA A 171 -5.21 28.25 18.19
N ILE A 172 -4.88 28.72 19.39
CA ILE A 172 -5.71 29.66 20.16
C ILE A 172 -5.77 31.03 19.49
N VAL A 173 -4.62 31.58 19.05
CA VAL A 173 -4.55 32.86 18.32
C VAL A 173 -5.40 32.79 17.05
N ARG A 174 -5.26 31.72 16.25
CA ARG A 174 -6.07 31.44 15.06
C ARG A 174 -7.58 31.42 15.37
N LEU A 175 -7.99 30.77 16.46
CA LEU A 175 -9.40 30.73 16.89
C LEU A 175 -9.93 32.12 17.27
N ILE A 176 -9.15 32.90 18.02
CA ILE A 176 -9.52 34.27 18.43
C ILE A 176 -9.69 35.17 17.20
N PHE A 177 -8.72 35.17 16.27
CA PHE A 177 -8.81 35.96 15.03
C PHE A 177 -9.99 35.53 14.15
N TYR A 178 -10.27 34.22 14.05
CA TYR A 178 -11.44 33.72 13.33
C TYR A 178 -12.75 34.23 13.95
N ILE A 179 -12.93 34.12 15.27
CA ILE A 179 -14.13 34.61 15.97
C ILE A 179 -14.32 36.12 15.76
N ILE A 180 -13.27 36.92 15.95
CA ILE A 180 -13.34 38.39 15.77
C ILE A 180 -13.72 38.75 14.33
N THR A 181 -13.09 38.12 13.34
CA THR A 181 -13.35 38.45 11.93
C THR A 181 -14.66 37.89 11.39
N VAL A 182 -15.15 36.74 11.87
CA VAL A 182 -16.52 36.27 11.55
C VAL A 182 -17.57 37.29 12.01
N ILE A 183 -17.36 37.94 13.16
CA ILE A 183 -18.30 38.93 13.71
C ILE A 183 -18.16 40.30 13.01
N ALA A 184 -16.93 40.76 12.78
CA ALA A 184 -16.66 42.10 12.23
C ALA A 184 -16.72 42.18 10.70
N THR A 185 -16.25 41.15 10.00
CA THR A 185 -16.06 41.13 8.52
C THR A 185 -16.31 39.73 7.94
N PRO A 186 -17.57 39.28 7.80
CA PRO A 186 -17.87 37.97 7.22
C PRO A 186 -17.39 37.84 5.76
N PRO A 187 -16.86 36.68 5.33
CA PRO A 187 -16.55 35.48 6.11
C PRO A 187 -15.22 35.61 6.86
N GLY A 188 -15.03 34.83 7.93
CA GLY A 188 -13.86 34.94 8.81
C GLY A 188 -12.51 34.72 8.13
N ILE A 189 -11.47 35.32 8.70
CA ILE A 189 -10.08 35.08 8.33
C ILE A 189 -9.56 33.84 9.05
N TRP A 190 -8.82 33.01 8.33
CA TRP A 190 -8.31 31.74 8.80
C TRP A 190 -6.78 31.73 8.75
N ILE A 191 -6.16 31.85 9.92
CA ILE A 191 -4.69 31.96 10.06
C ILE A 191 -4.03 30.58 9.94
N PHE A 192 -2.94 30.52 9.17
CA PHE A 192 -2.19 29.30 8.81
C PHE A 192 -3.08 28.13 8.37
N PRO A 193 -3.83 28.22 7.24
CA PRO A 193 -4.76 27.17 6.80
C PRO A 193 -4.14 25.77 6.74
N LYS A 194 -2.86 25.65 6.37
CA LYS A 194 -2.15 24.38 6.24
C LYS A 194 -1.49 23.84 7.53
N LEU A 195 -1.66 24.50 8.69
CA LEU A 195 -1.01 24.10 9.95
C LEU A 195 -1.31 22.66 10.39
N PHE A 196 -2.46 22.11 9.96
CA PHE A 196 -2.93 20.75 10.24
C PHE A 196 -3.11 19.92 8.95
N ALA A 197 -2.46 20.31 7.85
CA ALA A 197 -2.45 19.55 6.60
C ALA A 197 -1.20 18.68 6.49
N ASP A 198 -1.26 17.60 5.71
CA ASP A 198 -0.15 16.67 5.43
C ASP A 198 0.89 17.31 4.50
N VAL A 199 1.54 18.39 4.96
CA VAL A 199 2.55 19.17 4.23
C VAL A 199 3.81 19.35 5.08
N GLY A 200 4.93 19.71 4.45
CA GLY A 200 6.19 19.96 5.17
C GLY A 200 6.08 21.16 6.12
N PHE A 201 6.81 21.12 7.24
CA PHE A 201 6.74 22.15 8.32
C PHE A 201 6.77 23.61 7.82
N VAL A 202 7.59 23.93 6.80
CA VAL A 202 7.66 25.28 6.23
C VAL A 202 6.40 25.63 5.43
N GLU A 203 5.82 24.66 4.72
CA GLU A 203 4.59 24.84 3.95
C GLU A 203 3.35 24.97 4.85
N SER A 204 3.37 24.38 6.06
CA SER A 204 2.32 24.51 7.08
C SER A 204 2.01 25.98 7.43
N PHE A 205 3.00 26.87 7.31
CA PHE A 205 2.88 28.31 7.60
C PHE A 205 2.63 29.20 6.37
N ILE A 206 2.50 28.63 5.16
CA ILE A 206 2.38 29.39 3.91
C ILE A 206 1.13 28.95 3.10
N PRO A 207 0.11 29.80 2.91
CA PRO A 207 0.05 31.21 3.27
C PRO A 207 -0.19 31.45 4.77
N LEU A 208 0.13 32.67 5.23
CA LEU A 208 -0.03 33.06 6.63
C LEU A 208 -1.52 33.24 7.03
N TYR A 209 -2.38 33.62 6.07
CA TYR A 209 -3.83 33.68 6.23
C TYR A 209 -4.56 33.38 4.91
N GLU A 210 -5.79 32.90 4.99
CA GLU A 210 -6.75 32.73 3.89
C GLU A 210 -8.14 33.20 4.37
N TRP A 211 -8.99 33.72 3.49
CA TRP A 211 -10.39 34.05 3.82
C TRP A 211 -11.26 32.81 3.66
N ASP A 212 -12.10 32.49 4.65
CA ASP A 212 -12.95 31.27 4.62
C ASP A 212 -14.20 31.44 3.74
N TYR A 213 -13.97 31.69 2.45
CA TYR A 213 -15.06 31.73 1.47
C TYR A 213 -15.74 30.35 1.39
N PRO A 214 -17.08 30.27 1.45
CA PRO A 214 -17.79 28.99 1.40
C PRO A 214 -17.53 28.28 0.07
N LYS A 215 -16.65 27.28 0.10
CA LYS A 215 -16.17 26.54 -1.08
C LYS A 215 -17.34 25.77 -1.71
N LYS A 216 -17.98 26.39 -2.72
CA LYS A 216 -19.00 25.75 -3.58
C LYS A 216 -18.48 24.38 -4.00
N LYS A 217 -19.28 23.32 -3.76
CA LYS A 217 -18.91 21.90 -3.97
C LYS A 217 -18.67 21.56 -5.45
N SER A 218 -17.54 22.01 -6.01
CA SER A 218 -16.99 21.49 -7.26
C SER A 218 -16.45 20.09 -7.02
N LYS A 219 -16.69 19.18 -7.97
CA LYS A 219 -16.36 17.76 -7.80
C LYS A 219 -14.85 17.55 -7.97
N ARG A 220 -14.20 17.12 -6.88
CA ARG A 220 -13.00 16.25 -6.81
C ARG A 220 -12.34 15.95 -8.18
N LYS A 221 -11.33 16.74 -8.55
CA LYS A 221 -10.28 16.34 -9.51
C LYS A 221 -8.90 16.69 -8.97
N GLU A 222 -8.37 15.73 -8.25
CA GLU A 222 -6.96 15.45 -8.10
C GLU A 222 -6.27 15.40 -9.48
N LYS A 223 -5.21 16.20 -9.65
CA LYS A 223 -4.15 15.98 -10.65
C LYS A 223 -2.92 16.82 -10.32
N GLU A 224 -1.76 16.18 -10.38
CA GLU A 224 -0.45 16.80 -10.16
C GLU A 224 -0.01 17.68 -11.35
N GLY A 225 0.94 18.59 -11.07
CA GLY A 225 2.03 18.96 -11.99
C GLY A 225 1.68 19.76 -13.26
N GLY A 226 2.29 20.93 -13.43
CA GLY A 226 2.18 21.67 -14.69
C GLY A 226 2.59 23.14 -14.62
N GLU A 227 3.87 23.42 -14.39
CA GLU A 227 4.45 24.74 -14.65
C GLU A 227 4.28 25.12 -16.14
N LYS A 228 3.70 26.30 -16.44
CA LYS A 228 4.19 27.20 -17.49
C LYS A 228 3.55 28.60 -17.50
N ASP A 229 4.32 29.51 -18.06
CA ASP A 229 4.16 30.97 -18.04
C ASP A 229 3.68 31.52 -19.41
N LYS A 230 3.28 32.79 -19.44
CA LYS A 230 3.16 33.70 -20.60
C LYS A 230 2.15 33.40 -21.74
N SER A 231 0.98 34.04 -21.59
CA SER A 231 0.51 35.19 -22.42
C SER A 231 0.20 35.04 -23.94
N LYS A 232 -0.71 35.93 -24.41
CA LYS A 232 -1.27 36.12 -25.78
C LYS A 232 -2.40 35.11 -26.11
N ALA A 233 -3.65 35.48 -26.40
CA ALA A 233 -4.29 36.75 -26.81
C ALA A 233 -3.84 37.30 -28.18
N ASP A 234 -4.65 37.02 -29.22
CA ASP A 234 -5.40 38.03 -30.01
C ASP A 234 -6.45 37.33 -30.94
N ARG A 235 -7.37 38.10 -31.53
CA ARG A 235 -8.28 37.81 -32.69
C ARG A 235 -9.32 36.68 -32.49
N LYS A 236 -10.65 36.90 -32.35
CA LYS A 236 -11.62 37.91 -32.88
C LYS A 236 -11.98 37.73 -34.37
N SER A 237 -13.07 37.00 -34.69
CA SER A 237 -14.35 37.63 -35.14
C SER A 237 -15.42 36.66 -35.73
N LYS A 238 -16.69 36.98 -35.42
CA LYS A 238 -17.94 36.88 -36.24
C LYS A 238 -18.27 35.64 -37.11
N LYS A 239 -19.52 35.15 -36.92
CA LYS A 239 -20.68 35.09 -37.88
C LYS A 239 -21.40 33.72 -37.75
N SER A 240 -22.52 33.52 -37.03
CA SER A 240 -23.89 34.09 -37.07
C SER A 240 -24.77 33.61 -38.23
N LYS A 241 -26.09 33.44 -37.99
CA LYS A 241 -27.19 32.93 -38.86
C LYS A 241 -27.33 31.39 -38.87
N GLU A 242 -28.47 30.77 -38.49
CA GLU A 242 -29.87 30.71 -39.06
C GLU A 242 -30.04 29.49 -40.00
N THR A 243 -31.15 28.72 -40.09
CA THR A 243 -32.51 28.75 -39.46
C THR A 243 -33.12 27.32 -39.47
N ALA A 244 -34.30 27.15 -38.82
CA ALA A 244 -35.40 26.24 -39.20
C ALA A 244 -35.33 24.72 -38.85
N ASN A 245 -36.45 24.01 -38.61
CA ASN A 245 -37.76 24.37 -38.01
C ASN A 245 -38.55 23.07 -37.62
N GLY A 246 -39.63 23.18 -36.83
CA GLY A 246 -40.52 22.06 -36.45
C GLY A 246 -40.10 21.37 -35.13
N ILE A 247 -40.88 21.22 -34.05
CA ILE A 247 -42.35 21.10 -33.81
C ILE A 247 -42.92 19.70 -34.08
N THR A 248 -42.91 18.83 -33.05
CA THR A 248 -44.12 18.22 -32.43
C THR A 248 -43.76 17.43 -31.16
N ALA A 249 -44.75 17.26 -30.28
CA ALA A 249 -44.81 16.32 -29.15
C ALA A 249 -46.19 15.61 -29.24
N PRO A 250 -46.59 14.64 -28.39
CA PRO A 250 -45.94 14.09 -27.18
C PRO A 250 -45.93 12.53 -27.15
N VAL A 251 -45.78 11.96 -25.95
CA VAL A 251 -45.76 10.51 -25.64
C VAL A 251 -47.18 9.92 -25.52
N PRO A 252 -47.39 8.65 -25.93
CA PRO A 252 -48.35 7.76 -25.25
C PRO A 252 -47.71 6.41 -24.77
N PRO A 253 -48.35 5.65 -23.85
CA PRO A 253 -47.68 4.60 -23.06
C PRO A 253 -48.32 3.18 -23.16
N THR A 254 -47.88 2.26 -22.28
CA THR A 254 -48.71 1.24 -21.54
C THR A 254 -48.37 -0.26 -21.76
N VAL A 255 -47.87 -0.93 -20.68
CA VAL A 255 -47.85 -2.38 -20.32
C VAL A 255 -47.25 -3.43 -21.29
N SER A 256 -46.89 -4.67 -20.90
CA SER A 256 -47.04 -5.47 -19.66
C SER A 256 -45.85 -6.46 -19.51
N ALA A 257 -45.58 -7.19 -18.42
CA ALA A 257 -46.26 -7.36 -17.12
C ALA A 257 -45.21 -7.19 -15.96
N GLY A 258 -45.04 -7.96 -14.86
CA GLY A 258 -45.60 -9.21 -14.31
C GLY A 258 -44.48 -10.20 -13.93
N ALA A 259 -44.44 -10.87 -12.76
CA ALA A 259 -45.30 -10.83 -11.56
C ALA A 259 -44.47 -10.90 -10.25
N GLY A 260 -45.16 -10.91 -9.09
CA GLY A 260 -44.62 -10.51 -7.77
C GLY A 260 -43.80 -11.52 -6.92
N PRO A 261 -43.56 -11.17 -5.63
CA PRO A 261 -42.38 -11.62 -4.87
C PRO A 261 -42.62 -12.79 -3.92
N ARG A 262 -41.52 -13.32 -3.34
CA ARG A 262 -41.52 -14.22 -2.18
C ARG A 262 -40.44 -13.83 -1.18
N SER A 263 -40.81 -13.74 0.09
CA SER A 263 -39.93 -13.72 1.26
C SER A 263 -40.06 -15.05 2.00
N ALA A 264 -39.04 -15.47 2.74
CA ALA A 264 -39.06 -16.70 3.54
C ALA A 264 -38.30 -16.50 4.86
N THR A 265 -38.73 -17.22 5.89
CA THR A 265 -38.44 -16.97 7.30
C THR A 265 -37.23 -17.76 7.81
N VAL A 266 -36.67 -17.34 8.95
CA VAL A 266 -35.69 -18.13 9.72
C VAL A 266 -36.44 -19.13 10.60
N GLU A 267 -35.99 -20.38 10.64
CA GLU A 267 -36.51 -21.40 11.55
C GLU A 267 -35.41 -21.79 12.56
N GLU A 268 -35.82 -21.95 13.81
CA GLU A 268 -34.97 -22.18 14.99
C GLU A 268 -35.41 -23.50 15.62
N VAL A 269 -34.45 -24.35 16.02
CA VAL A 269 -34.72 -25.69 16.55
C VAL A 269 -33.92 -25.89 17.83
N GLU A 270 -34.62 -25.93 18.96
CA GLU A 270 -34.15 -26.51 20.21
C GLU A 270 -34.71 -27.93 20.35
N GLU A 271 -33.83 -28.92 20.50
CA GLU A 271 -33.82 -29.95 21.57
C GLU A 271 -32.47 -30.70 21.56
#